data_AF-A0A368H9V5-F1
#
_entry.id   AF-A0A368H9V5-F1
#
_cell.length_a   1.000
_cell.length_b   1.000
_cell.length_c   1.000
_cell.angle_alpha   90.00
_cell.angle_beta   90.00
_cell.angle_gamma   90.00
#
_symmetry.space_group_name_H-M   'P 1'
#
loop_
_entity.id
_entity.type
_entity.pdbx_description
1 polymer ?
#
loop_
_entity_poly.entity_id
_entity_poly.type
_entity_poly.pdbx_seq_one_letter_code
_entity_poly.pdbx_strand_id
1 'polypeptide(L)'
;MLEKEHGYMVVNRDTLGTWQKCWLFRSRYTALARELKVPCRCFELTCDIYQAGHNVKFRRLTNDASNEVGTMVLRMHGSKYEQPELSEGFDSIVHVNFVPNFEKEEHEKLYRQYLSES
;
A
#
# COMPACT_ATOMS: atom_id res chain seq x y z
N MET A 1 9.45 -12.20 -2.41
CA MET A 1 9.38 -10.77 -2.08
C MET A 1 10.10 -10.03 -3.20
N LEU A 2 9.35 -9.35 -4.08
CA LEU A 2 9.83 -8.84 -5.38
C LEU A 2 11.02 -7.89 -5.24
N GLU A 3 11.09 -7.16 -4.12
CA GLU A 3 12.17 -6.23 -3.86
C GLU A 3 13.52 -6.95 -3.73
N LYS A 4 13.57 -8.11 -3.03
CA LYS A 4 14.80 -8.88 -2.86
C LYS A 4 15.25 -9.53 -4.16
N GLU A 5 14.29 -10.01 -4.94
CA GLU A 5 14.54 -10.64 -6.24
C GLU A 5 15.16 -9.65 -7.24
N HIS A 6 14.76 -8.38 -7.17
CA HIS A 6 15.25 -7.32 -8.06
C HIS A 6 16.28 -6.39 -7.41
N GLY A 7 16.82 -6.72 -6.23
CA GLY A 7 17.89 -5.95 -5.58
C GLY A 7 17.45 -4.58 -5.01
N TYR A 8 16.17 -4.37 -4.77
CA TYR A 8 15.63 -3.18 -4.12
C TYR A 8 15.81 -3.26 -2.60
N MET A 9 16.24 -2.13 -2.01
CA MET A 9 16.33 -1.96 -0.57
C MET A 9 15.00 -1.43 0.01
N VAL A 10 14.50 -2.05 1.07
CA VAL A 10 13.31 -1.57 1.78
C VAL A 10 13.69 -0.49 2.77
N VAL A 11 13.18 0.72 2.56
CA VAL A 11 13.31 1.83 3.51
C VAL A 11 11.94 2.08 4.13
N ASN A 12 11.78 1.75 5.41
CA ASN A 12 10.53 1.96 6.15
C ASN A 12 10.66 3.17 7.09
N ARG A 13 9.81 4.18 6.91
CA ARG A 13 9.79 5.39 7.74
C ARG A 13 9.36 5.14 9.17
N ASP A 14 8.41 4.23 9.41
CA ASP A 14 7.90 3.97 10.75
C ASP A 14 8.97 3.35 11.66
N THR A 15 9.93 2.64 11.07
CA THR A 15 11.13 2.18 11.78
C THR A 15 12.19 3.27 11.99
N LEU A 16 12.02 4.45 11.38
CA LEU A 16 12.93 5.61 11.46
C LEU A 16 12.39 6.76 12.33
N GLY A 17 11.15 6.67 12.86
CA GLY A 17 10.67 7.48 13.98
C GLY A 17 10.11 8.89 13.71
N THR A 18 9.91 9.33 12.46
CA THR A 18 9.39 10.70 12.18
C THR A 18 7.88 10.74 11.97
N TRP A 19 7.15 11.68 12.58
CA TRP A 19 5.68 11.85 12.46
C TRP A 19 5.30 12.98 11.49
N GLN A 20 5.01 12.68 10.22
CA GLN A 20 4.61 13.66 9.19
C GLN A 20 3.45 13.12 8.31
N LYS A 21 2.86 13.95 7.43
CA LYS A 21 1.66 13.64 6.61
C LYS A 21 2.01 12.94 5.28
N CYS A 22 1.05 12.22 4.66
CA CYS A 22 1.23 11.41 3.43
C CYS A 22 1.75 12.20 2.21
N TRP A 23 1.12 13.34 1.86
CA TRP A 23 1.61 14.22 0.78
C TRP A 23 2.98 14.84 1.09
N LEU A 24 3.23 15.17 2.36
CA LEU A 24 4.52 15.65 2.85
C LEU A 24 5.61 14.57 2.72
N PHE A 25 5.23 13.30 2.63
CA PHE A 25 6.19 12.21 2.40
C PHE A 25 6.55 12.05 0.94
N ARG A 26 5.57 12.07 0.03
CA ARG A 26 5.85 11.95 -1.42
C ARG A 26 6.83 13.04 -1.87
N SER A 27 6.57 14.28 -1.48
CA SER A 27 7.46 15.42 -1.79
C SER A 27 8.87 15.29 -1.22
N ARG A 28 9.05 14.66 -0.04
CA ARG A 28 10.38 14.41 0.53
C ARG A 28 11.18 13.41 -0.30
N TYR A 29 10.55 12.33 -0.76
CA TYR A 29 11.23 11.33 -1.58
C TYR A 29 11.51 11.84 -3.00
N THR A 30 10.59 12.59 -3.61
CA THR A 30 10.83 13.20 -4.93
C THR A 30 11.92 14.27 -4.86
N ALA A 31 11.96 15.07 -3.79
CA ALA A 31 13.03 16.04 -3.56
C ALA A 31 14.40 15.37 -3.42
N LEU A 32 14.48 14.28 -2.63
CA LEU A 32 15.72 13.51 -2.45
C LEU A 32 16.18 12.88 -3.77
N ALA A 33 15.26 12.29 -4.54
CA ALA A 33 15.58 11.71 -5.84
C ALA A 33 16.15 12.75 -6.81
N ARG A 34 15.57 13.96 -6.81
CA ARG A 34 16.04 15.10 -7.60
C ARG A 34 17.43 15.57 -7.16
N GLU A 35 17.70 15.67 -5.86
CA GLU A 35 19.02 16.03 -5.33
C GLU A 35 20.10 15.04 -5.75
N LEU A 36 19.77 13.74 -5.67
CA LEU A 36 20.65 12.65 -6.06
C LEU A 36 20.66 12.40 -7.58
N LYS A 37 19.85 13.13 -8.36
CA LYS A 37 19.70 12.98 -9.82
C LYS A 37 19.37 11.54 -10.24
N VAL A 38 18.53 10.87 -9.47
CA VAL A 38 18.03 9.51 -9.76
C VAL A 38 16.55 9.56 -10.10
N PRO A 39 16.05 8.63 -10.95
CA PRO A 39 14.64 8.60 -11.31
C PRO A 39 13.76 8.23 -10.11
N CYS A 40 12.60 8.86 -10.01
CA CYS A 40 11.57 8.64 -9.00
C CYS A 40 10.28 8.14 -9.65
N ARG A 41 9.82 6.94 -9.29
CA ARG A 41 8.55 6.37 -9.80
C ARG A 41 7.57 6.18 -8.65
N CYS A 42 6.30 6.48 -8.89
CA CYS A 42 5.22 6.22 -7.95
C CYS A 42 4.44 4.97 -8.38
N PHE A 43 4.12 4.10 -7.43
CA PHE A 43 3.28 2.92 -7.66
C PHE A 43 1.97 3.16 -6.89
N GLU A 44 0.91 3.50 -7.62
CA GLU A 44 -0.43 3.70 -7.06
C GLU A 44 -1.16 2.35 -7.03
N LEU A 45 -1.44 1.84 -5.83
CA LEU A 45 -2.23 0.63 -5.65
C LEU A 45 -3.71 1.00 -5.80
N THR A 46 -4.37 0.56 -6.87
CA THR A 46 -5.75 0.97 -7.22
C THR A 46 -6.83 0.23 -6.41
N CYS A 47 -6.46 -0.39 -5.30
CA CYS A 47 -7.35 -1.13 -4.41
C CYS A 47 -8.34 -0.16 -3.75
N ASP A 48 -9.63 -0.43 -3.86
CA ASP A 48 -10.64 0.40 -3.21
C ASP A 48 -10.72 0.14 -1.69
N ILE A 49 -11.38 1.02 -0.94
CA ILE A 49 -11.48 0.91 0.52
C ILE A 49 -12.24 -0.35 0.99
N TYR A 50 -13.20 -0.84 0.20
CA TYR A 50 -13.98 -2.03 0.51
C TYR A 50 -13.15 -3.30 0.29
N GLN A 51 -12.42 -3.37 -0.82
CA GLN A 51 -11.43 -4.40 -1.13
C GLN A 51 -10.32 -4.43 -0.09
N ALA A 52 -9.83 -3.26 0.35
CA ALA A 52 -8.86 -3.17 1.44
C ALA A 52 -9.43 -3.72 2.75
N GLY A 53 -10.67 -3.38 3.10
CA GLY A 53 -11.37 -3.91 4.27
C GLY A 53 -11.58 -5.44 4.20
N HIS A 54 -12.01 -5.93 3.05
CA HIS A 54 -12.18 -7.36 2.77
C HIS A 54 -10.85 -8.12 2.91
N ASN A 55 -9.76 -7.56 2.36
CA ASN A 55 -8.41 -8.12 2.50
C ASN A 55 -7.93 -8.19 3.95
N VAL A 56 -8.21 -7.15 4.76
CA VAL A 56 -7.87 -7.15 6.19
C VAL A 56 -8.60 -8.27 6.91
N LYS A 57 -9.91 -8.43 6.65
CA LYS A 57 -10.72 -9.49 7.25
C LYS A 57 -10.25 -10.87 6.82
N PHE A 58 -9.98 -11.05 5.53
CA PHE A 58 -9.43 -12.30 5.00
C PHE A 58 -8.11 -12.67 5.68
N ARG A 59 -7.16 -11.73 5.79
CA ARG A 59 -5.88 -11.95 6.48
C ARG A 59 -6.06 -12.36 7.94
N ARG A 60 -7.06 -11.81 8.62
CA ARG A 60 -7.40 -12.19 10.00
C ARG A 60 -7.96 -13.60 10.12
N LEU A 61 -8.65 -14.10 9.09
CA LEU A 61 -9.22 -15.44 9.06
C LEU A 61 -8.21 -16.52 8.63
N THR A 62 -7.21 -16.16 7.82
CA THR A 62 -6.26 -17.13 7.24
C THR A 62 -4.86 -17.14 7.85
N ASN A 63 -4.40 -16.03 8.46
CA ASN A 63 -3.05 -15.91 9.01
C ASN A 63 -3.07 -15.51 10.50
N ASP A 64 -1.99 -15.85 11.22
CA ASP A 64 -1.76 -15.43 12.60
C ASP A 64 -1.51 -13.91 12.64
N ALA A 65 -2.48 -13.16 13.15
CA ALA A 65 -2.64 -11.73 12.93
C ALA A 65 -1.79 -10.88 13.90
N SER A 66 -0.47 -10.84 13.70
CA SER A 66 0.41 -9.99 14.52
C SER A 66 0.35 -8.50 14.16
N ASN A 67 -0.24 -8.14 13.00
CA ASN A 67 -0.27 -6.76 12.46
C ASN A 67 -1.68 -6.40 11.97
N GLU A 68 -2.65 -6.36 12.88
CA GLU A 68 -4.05 -6.03 12.54
C GLU A 68 -4.18 -4.55 12.12
N VAL A 69 -4.75 -4.32 10.93
CA VAL A 69 -5.11 -2.97 10.46
C VAL A 69 -6.54 -2.69 10.89
N GLY A 70 -6.73 -1.77 11.83
CA GLY A 70 -8.07 -1.38 12.28
C GLY A 70 -8.84 -0.59 11.21
N THR A 71 -10.17 -0.73 11.20
CA THR A 71 -11.07 -0.01 10.27
C THR A 71 -10.88 1.51 10.31
N MET A 72 -10.54 2.07 11.47
CA MET A 72 -10.24 3.49 11.62
C MET A 72 -9.03 3.93 10.78
N VAL A 73 -8.00 3.08 10.67
CA VAL A 73 -6.80 3.38 9.88
C VAL A 73 -7.14 3.47 8.39
N LEU A 74 -7.97 2.56 7.88
CA LEU A 74 -8.45 2.59 6.49
C LEU A 74 -9.25 3.87 6.20
N ARG A 75 -10.16 4.26 7.10
CA ARG A 75 -10.95 5.50 6.96
C ARG A 75 -10.07 6.74 7.02
N MET A 76 -9.12 6.77 7.95
CA MET A 76 -8.14 7.87 8.09
C MET A 76 -7.20 7.99 6.89
N HIS A 77 -6.86 6.86 6.25
CA HIS A 77 -6.11 6.86 5.00
C HIS A 77 -6.96 7.45 3.87
N GLY A 78 -8.18 6.95 3.68
CA GLY A 78 -9.10 7.44 2.64
C GLY A 78 -9.40 8.94 2.75
N SER A 79 -9.56 9.47 3.96
CA SER A 79 -9.85 10.91 4.16
C SER A 79 -8.65 11.83 3.90
N LYS A 80 -7.43 11.31 3.93
CA LYS A 80 -6.18 12.03 3.66
C LYS A 80 -5.57 11.68 2.31
N TYR A 81 -6.25 10.84 1.54
CA TYR A 81 -5.76 10.38 0.26
C TYR A 81 -5.87 11.50 -0.78
N GLU A 82 -4.76 11.73 -1.46
CA GLU A 82 -4.67 12.60 -2.62
C GLU A 82 -3.99 11.80 -3.72
N GLN A 83 -4.62 11.73 -4.89
CA GLN A 83 -4.10 11.00 -6.04
C GLN A 83 -2.70 11.52 -6.41
N PRO A 84 -1.72 10.65 -6.72
CA PRO A 84 -0.40 11.11 -7.12
C PRO A 84 -0.44 11.81 -8.48
N GLU A 85 0.36 12.86 -8.62
CA GLU A 85 0.52 13.59 -9.88
C GLU A 85 1.98 13.71 -10.31
N LEU A 86 2.23 13.75 -11.63
CA LEU A 86 3.59 13.96 -12.17
C LEU A 86 4.18 15.32 -11.73
N SER A 87 3.31 16.29 -11.43
CA SER A 87 3.66 17.61 -10.89
C SER A 87 4.41 17.55 -9.55
N GLU A 88 4.29 16.45 -8.80
CA GLU A 88 5.00 16.21 -7.54
C GLU A 88 6.50 15.88 -7.73
N GLY A 89 6.93 15.64 -8.97
CA GLY A 89 8.32 15.31 -9.32
C GLY A 89 8.57 13.82 -9.56
N PHE A 90 7.56 13.06 -9.95
CA PHE A 90 7.72 11.69 -10.42
C PHE A 90 8.01 11.64 -11.93
N ASP A 91 8.92 10.76 -12.35
CA ASP A 91 9.16 10.47 -13.76
C ASP A 91 8.04 9.63 -14.38
N SER A 92 7.39 8.78 -13.57
CA SER A 92 6.26 7.95 -14.00
C SER A 92 5.40 7.52 -12.83
N ILE A 93 4.09 7.39 -13.07
CA ILE A 93 3.13 6.81 -12.13
C ILE A 93 2.61 5.50 -12.72
N VAL A 94 2.78 4.40 -11.98
CA VAL A 94 2.35 3.06 -12.35
C VAL A 94 1.12 2.71 -11.52
N HIS A 95 0.00 2.44 -12.19
CA HIS A 95 -1.23 2.00 -11.53
C HIS A 95 -1.20 0.48 -11.41
N VAL A 96 -1.18 -0.02 -10.18
CA VAL A 96 -1.06 -1.45 -9.87
C VAL A 96 -2.44 -1.97 -9.48
N ASN A 97 -2.97 -2.83 -10.34
CA ASN A 97 -4.25 -3.49 -10.10
C ASN A 97 -4.16 -4.47 -8.92
N PHE A 98 -5.22 -4.52 -8.14
CA PHE A 98 -5.36 -5.54 -7.11
C PHE A 98 -5.75 -6.88 -7.76
N VAL A 99 -4.84 -7.86 -7.68
CA VAL A 99 -5.08 -9.25 -8.10
C VAL A 99 -4.77 -10.15 -6.91
N PRO A 100 -5.78 -10.81 -6.30
CA PRO A 100 -5.54 -11.68 -5.17
C PRO A 100 -4.84 -12.97 -5.63
N ASN A 101 -3.91 -13.46 -4.80
CA ASN A 101 -3.19 -14.72 -5.02
C ASN A 101 -3.39 -15.63 -3.81
N PHE A 102 -3.67 -16.91 -4.04
CA PHE A 102 -4.00 -17.87 -2.98
C PHE A 102 -3.12 -19.11 -3.07
N GLU A 103 -2.60 -19.56 -1.93
CA GLU A 103 -1.82 -20.80 -1.86
C GLU A 103 -2.70 -22.06 -1.84
N LYS A 104 -3.95 -21.92 -1.38
CA LYS A 104 -4.91 -23.02 -1.20
C LYS A 104 -6.24 -22.67 -1.85
N GLU A 105 -6.90 -23.69 -2.41
CA GLU A 105 -8.24 -23.53 -2.99
C GLU A 105 -9.28 -23.12 -1.93
N GLU A 106 -9.12 -23.57 -0.68
CA GLU A 106 -9.99 -23.18 0.44
C GLU A 106 -9.92 -21.68 0.73
N HIS A 107 -8.73 -21.08 0.61
CA HIS A 107 -8.53 -19.64 0.78
C HIS A 107 -9.20 -18.85 -0.34
N GLU A 108 -9.12 -19.33 -1.57
CA GLU A 108 -9.84 -18.71 -2.69
C GLU A 108 -11.36 -18.77 -2.48
N LYS A 109 -11.89 -19.93 -2.08
CA LYS A 109 -13.31 -20.09 -1.77
C LYS A 109 -13.75 -19.16 -0.66
N LEU A 110 -12.95 -19.01 0.40
CA LEU A 110 -13.21 -18.08 1.48
C LEU A 110 -13.16 -16.62 1.00
N TYR A 111 -12.16 -16.25 0.20
CA TYR A 111 -12.02 -14.88 -0.31
C TYR A 111 -13.17 -14.45 -1.21
N ARG A 112 -13.77 -15.40 -1.95
CA ARG A 112 -14.94 -15.14 -2.82
C ARG A 112 -16.26 -15.02 -2.05
N GLN A 113 -16.27 -15.25 -0.73
CA GLN A 113 -17.44 -15.00 0.11
C GLN A 113 -17.53 -13.54 0.52
N TYR A 114 -18.69 -13.11 1.02
CA TYR A 114 -18.85 -11.78 1.60
C TYR A 114 -18.31 -11.79 3.04
N LEU A 115 -17.10 -11.27 3.25
CA LEU A 115 -16.40 -11.37 4.54
C LEU A 115 -16.66 -10.19 5.49
N SER A 116 -17.22 -9.09 5.01
CA SER A 116 -17.49 -7.88 5.78
C SER A 116 -18.98 -7.59 5.82
N GLU A 117 -19.61 -7.63 7.00
CA GLU A 117 -20.94 -7.03 7.18
C GLU A 117 -20.81 -5.50 7.20
N SER A 118 -21.78 -4.82 6.57
CA SER A 118 -21.90 -3.36 6.45
C SER A 118 -21.73 -2.62 7.77
#